data_AF-A0A815X0K2-F1
#
_entry.id   AF-A0A815X0K2-F1
#
_cell.length_a   1.000
_cell.length_b   1.000
_cell.length_c   1.000
_cell.angle_alpha   90.00
_cell.angle_beta   90.00
_cell.angle_gamma   90.00
#
_symmetry.space_group_name_H-M   'P 1'
#
loop_
_entity.id
_entity.type
_entity.pdbx_description
1 polymer ?
#
loop_
_entity_poly.entity_id
_entity_poly.type
_entity_poly.pdbx_seq_one_letter_code
_entity_poly.pdbx_strand_id
1 'polypeptide(L)'
;MTNDFDRVLVETTEILKTSIRLLKRSDDPTEETTAKPVLLSLTHPQNSEILKCTVTLLGSDITAADVVYKAGTKVQPPMNNAFRTSIATQQMKYWFLQQLHECRQHLERAFHYVELTDFERNIDQLYKAIQYLDLIIDCINNAKDNILLPKKKRIDDLRRNKNT
;
A
#
# COMPACT_ATOMS: atom_id res chain seq x y z
N MET A 1 0.50 -34.48 19.15
CA MET A 1 0.85 -34.16 17.76
C MET A 1 0.23 -32.81 17.46
N THR A 2 1.01 -31.74 17.58
CA THR A 2 0.57 -30.41 17.12
C THR A 2 0.42 -30.50 15.61
N ASN A 3 -0.79 -30.31 15.12
CA ASN A 3 -1.20 -30.57 13.75
C ASN A 3 -0.43 -29.61 12.81
N ASP A 4 0.18 -30.09 11.72
CA ASP A 4 0.89 -29.21 10.76
C ASP A 4 0.00 -28.06 10.27
N PHE A 5 -1.31 -28.29 10.24
CA PHE A 5 -2.32 -27.26 9.98
C PHE A 5 -2.28 -26.09 10.98
N ASP A 6 -2.18 -26.37 12.28
CA ASP A 6 -2.09 -25.33 13.30
C ASP A 6 -0.78 -24.54 13.16
N ARG A 7 0.33 -25.20 12.79
CA ARG A 7 1.59 -24.51 12.50
C ARG A 7 1.44 -23.53 11.35
N VAL A 8 0.81 -23.94 10.26
CA VAL A 8 0.56 -23.09 9.09
C VAL A 8 -0.32 -21.90 9.45
N LEU A 9 -1.39 -22.09 10.25
CA LEU A 9 -2.24 -20.99 10.68
C LEU A 9 -1.50 -20.00 11.57
N VAL A 10 -0.66 -20.46 12.50
CA VAL A 10 0.16 -19.58 13.34
C VAL A 10 1.15 -18.76 12.50
N GLU A 11 1.85 -19.40 11.57
CA GLU A 11 2.78 -18.70 10.67
C GLU A 11 2.03 -17.66 9.80
N THR A 12 0.88 -18.05 9.25
CA THR A 12 0.03 -17.15 8.45
C THR A 12 -0.46 -15.96 9.26
N THR A 13 -0.87 -16.18 10.51
CA THR A 13 -1.29 -15.14 11.46
C THR A 13 -0.19 -14.09 11.63
N GLU A 14 1.04 -14.52 11.91
CA GLU A 14 2.16 -13.61 12.17
C GLU A 14 2.60 -12.85 10.90
N ILE A 15 2.58 -13.51 9.74
CA ILE A 15 2.83 -12.86 8.44
C ILE A 15 1.77 -11.78 8.16
N LEU A 16 0.49 -12.11 8.34
CA LEU A 16 -0.61 -11.18 8.11
C LEU A 16 -0.55 -9.99 9.06
N LYS A 17 -0.37 -10.21 10.37
CA LYS A 17 -0.21 -9.13 11.36
C LYS A 17 0.92 -8.18 10.99
N THR A 18 2.08 -8.73 10.64
CA THR A 18 3.25 -7.94 10.26
C THR A 18 2.95 -7.12 9.00
N SER A 19 2.36 -7.74 7.98
CA SER A 19 2.03 -7.09 6.71
C SER A 19 0.99 -5.96 6.87
N ILE A 20 -0.03 -6.17 7.71
CA ILE A 20 -1.04 -5.15 8.04
C ILE A 20 -0.39 -3.96 8.74
N ARG A 21 0.48 -4.21 9.72
CA ARG A 21 1.17 -3.15 10.47
C ARG A 21 2.08 -2.30 9.58
N LEU A 22 2.71 -2.89 8.56
CA LEU A 22 3.53 -2.14 7.60
C LEU A 22 2.71 -1.15 6.75
N LEU A 23 1.42 -1.45 6.50
CA LEU A 23 0.52 -0.63 5.70
C LEU A 23 -0.34 0.33 6.53
N LYS A 24 -0.31 0.24 7.86
CA LYS A 24 -1.10 1.10 8.74
C LYS A 24 -0.30 2.35 9.11
N ARG A 25 -0.78 3.52 8.68
CA ARG A 25 -0.36 4.78 9.28
C ARG A 25 -1.12 4.95 10.59
N SER A 26 -0.41 5.17 11.69
CA SER A 26 -1.03 5.65 12.92
C SER A 26 -0.86 7.16 13.02
N ASP A 27 -1.97 7.87 13.22
CA ASP A 27 -1.96 9.26 13.69
C ASP A 27 -2.02 9.34 15.22
N ASP A 28 -2.31 8.21 15.89
CA ASP A 28 -2.39 8.08 17.34
C ASP A 28 -1.05 7.58 17.89
N PRO A 29 -0.35 8.36 18.74
CA PRO A 29 0.92 7.94 19.34
C PRO A 29 0.79 6.71 20.26
N THR A 30 -0.42 6.28 20.61
CA THR A 30 -0.68 5.10 21.45
C THR A 30 -0.90 3.81 20.64
N GLU A 31 -1.17 3.89 19.34
CA GLU A 31 -1.26 2.71 18.49
C GLU A 31 0.14 2.27 18.02
N GLU A 32 0.49 1.01 18.28
CA GLU A 32 1.70 0.38 17.73
C GLU A 32 1.63 0.31 16.19
N THR A 33 2.31 1.22 15.50
CA THR A 33 2.65 1.06 14.08
C THR A 33 4.10 0.65 13.91
N THR A 34 4.36 -0.31 13.02
CA THR A 34 5.72 -0.65 12.58
C THR A 34 6.10 0.08 11.30
N ALA A 35 5.17 0.83 10.69
CA ALA A 35 5.42 1.56 9.47
C ALA A 35 6.48 2.65 9.72
N LYS A 36 7.65 2.47 9.11
CA LYS A 36 8.71 3.47 9.12
C LYS A 36 8.59 4.35 7.87
N PRO A 37 8.84 5.66 7.97
CA PRO A 37 8.92 6.52 6.79
C PRO A 37 9.96 5.98 5.80
N VAL A 38 9.56 5.77 4.54
CA VAL A 38 10.43 5.33 3.46
C VAL A 38 10.62 6.48 2.48
N LEU A 39 11.87 6.91 2.29
CA LEU A 39 12.23 7.93 1.31
C LEU A 39 12.52 7.27 -0.04
N LEU A 40 11.77 7.65 -1.06
CA LEU A 40 11.88 7.14 -2.42
C LEU A 40 12.36 8.26 -3.35
N SER A 41 13.41 7.99 -4.13
CA SER A 41 13.89 8.88 -5.18
C SER A 41 13.48 8.34 -6.55
N LEU A 42 12.62 9.09 -7.23
CA LEU A 42 12.05 8.76 -8.53
C LEU A 42 12.62 9.70 -9.58
N THR A 43 13.08 9.15 -10.70
CA THR A 43 13.62 9.93 -11.81
C THR A 43 13.05 9.45 -13.13
N HIS A 44 13.04 10.31 -14.15
CA HIS A 44 12.62 9.91 -15.48
C HIS A 44 13.58 8.85 -16.05
N PRO A 45 13.07 7.71 -16.57
CA PRO A 45 13.88 6.55 -16.93
C PRO A 45 14.93 6.81 -18.01
N GLN A 46 14.69 7.80 -18.88
CA GLN A 46 15.61 8.13 -19.98
C GLN A 46 16.40 9.42 -19.77
N ASN A 47 16.01 10.27 -18.80
CA ASN A 47 16.69 11.54 -18.57
C ASN A 47 16.36 12.05 -17.17
N SER A 48 17.18 11.67 -16.20
CA SER A 48 17.02 12.05 -14.80
C SER A 48 17.08 13.56 -14.55
N GLU A 49 17.48 14.39 -15.52
CA GLU A 49 17.50 15.84 -15.38
C GLU A 49 16.14 16.50 -15.67
N ILE A 50 15.26 15.83 -16.42
CA ILE A 50 13.95 16.37 -16.81
C ILE A 50 12.95 16.30 -15.65
N LEU A 51 12.95 15.20 -14.90
CA LEU A 51 12.04 15.00 -13.78
C LEU A 51 12.76 14.25 -12.66
N LYS A 52 12.81 14.89 -11.50
CA LYS A 52 13.23 14.29 -10.23
C LYS A 52 12.11 14.47 -9.23
N CYS A 53 11.81 13.43 -8.47
CA CYS A 53 10.79 13.45 -7.45
C CYS A 53 11.29 12.69 -6.23
N THR A 54 11.21 13.31 -5.06
CA THR A 54 11.49 12.68 -3.78
C THR A 54 10.18 12.53 -3.03
N VAL A 55 9.83 11.31 -2.64
CA VAL A 55 8.55 10.99 -1.99
C VAL A 55 8.83 10.31 -0.65
N THR A 56 8.16 10.76 0.41
CA THR A 56 8.13 10.07 1.70
C THR A 56 6.82 9.30 1.81
N LEU A 57 6.93 7.97 1.88
CA LEU A 57 5.81 7.06 2.11
C LEU A 57 5.78 6.65 3.58
N LEU A 58 4.61 6.72 4.21
CA LEU A 58 4.35 6.20 5.55
C LEU A 58 3.07 5.36 5.52
N GLY A 59 3.20 4.05 5.69
CA GLY A 59 2.08 3.12 5.54
C GLY A 59 1.46 3.20 4.15
N SER A 60 0.16 3.51 4.08
CA SER A 60 -0.59 3.68 2.84
C SER A 60 -0.55 5.10 2.25
N ASP A 61 0.21 6.03 2.82
CA ASP A 61 0.09 7.45 2.51
C ASP A 61 1.42 8.09 2.11
N ILE A 62 1.36 8.97 1.11
CA ILE A 62 2.47 9.86 0.80
C ILE A 62 2.37 11.08 1.70
N THR A 63 3.30 11.26 2.63
CA THR A 63 3.28 12.34 3.62
C THR A 63 4.09 13.56 3.19
N ALA A 64 5.07 13.36 2.30
CA ALA A 64 5.80 14.45 1.67
C ALA A 64 6.14 14.07 0.23
N ALA A 65 6.10 15.05 -0.66
CA ALA A 65 6.63 14.91 -2.00
C ALA A 65 7.27 16.23 -2.45
N ASP A 66 8.41 16.14 -3.10
CA ASP A 66 9.13 17.25 -3.71
C ASP A 66 9.42 16.89 -5.16
N VAL A 67 8.81 17.63 -6.09
CA VAL A 67 8.89 17.35 -7.54
C VAL A 67 9.62 18.51 -8.21
N VAL A 68 10.68 18.20 -8.95
CA VAL A 68 11.43 19.13 -9.77
C VAL A 68 11.31 18.69 -11.22
N TYR A 69 10.76 19.57 -12.05
CA TYR A 69 10.59 19.36 -13.48
C TYR A 69 11.33 20.45 -14.27
N LYS A 70 12.21 20.05 -15.19
CA LYS A 70 12.84 20.98 -16.14
C LYS A 70 12.12 20.89 -17.47
N ALA A 71 11.47 21.98 -17.87
CA ALA A 71 10.81 22.04 -19.16
C ALA A 71 11.87 22.28 -20.25
N GLY A 72 12.05 21.29 -21.11
CA GLY A 72 12.75 21.41 -22.39
C GLY A 72 11.90 20.73 -23.45
N THR A 73 11.68 21.39 -24.58
CA THR A 73 11.13 20.71 -25.76
C THR A 73 12.30 20.15 -26.57
N LYS A 74 12.06 19.18 -27.48
CA LYS A 74 13.09 18.78 -28.46
C LYS A 74 13.57 19.93 -29.36
N VAL A 75 12.84 21.05 -29.37
CA VAL A 75 12.99 22.18 -30.31
C VAL A 75 13.57 23.43 -29.64
N GLN A 76 13.50 23.54 -28.31
CA GLN A 76 14.14 24.64 -27.56
C GLN A 76 15.11 24.04 -26.53
N PRO A 77 16.37 24.52 -26.48
CA PRO A 77 17.30 24.11 -25.44
C PRO A 77 16.62 24.29 -24.08
N PRO A 78 16.88 23.41 -23.10
CA PRO A 78 16.27 23.52 -21.79
C PRO A 78 16.50 24.95 -21.28
N MET A 79 15.43 25.74 -21.18
CA MET A 79 15.53 26.98 -20.43
C MET A 79 15.94 26.55 -19.03
N ASN A 80 16.84 27.29 -18.38
CA ASN A 80 17.28 27.05 -17.00
C ASN A 80 16.14 27.09 -15.95
N ASN A 81 14.89 27.16 -16.39
CA ASN A 81 13.70 27.25 -15.59
C ASN A 81 13.29 25.84 -15.13
N ALA A 82 13.77 25.46 -13.95
CA ALA A 82 13.23 24.34 -13.21
C ALA A 82 11.93 24.77 -12.50
N PHE A 83 10.87 24.02 -12.72
CA PHE A 83 9.61 24.12 -11.99
C PHE A 83 9.67 23.18 -10.78
N ARG A 84 9.34 23.69 -9.60
CA ARG A 84 9.31 22.90 -8.37
C ARG A 84 7.93 22.96 -7.73
N THR A 85 7.43 21.81 -7.28
CA THR A 85 6.16 21.72 -6.54
C THR A 85 6.26 20.68 -5.43
N SER A 86 5.46 20.83 -4.39
CA SER A 86 5.37 19.90 -3.26
C SER A 86 3.92 19.70 -2.81
N ILE A 87 3.66 18.65 -2.02
CA ILE A 87 2.37 18.51 -1.33
C ILE A 87 2.28 19.63 -0.28
N ALA A 88 1.23 20.46 -0.38
CA ALA A 88 1.05 21.64 0.46
C ALA A 88 0.79 21.26 1.93
N THR A 89 1.70 21.63 2.82
CA THR A 89 1.71 21.27 4.25
C THR A 89 0.55 21.84 5.08
N GLN A 90 -0.28 22.74 4.54
CA GLN A 90 -1.23 23.52 5.34
C GLN A 90 -2.69 23.05 5.30
N GLN A 91 -3.13 22.32 4.26
CA GLN A 91 -4.55 21.93 4.11
C GLN A 91 -4.75 20.44 3.86
N MET A 92 -3.72 19.76 3.35
CA MET A 92 -3.79 18.36 2.96
C MET A 92 -2.59 17.66 3.58
N LYS A 93 -2.84 16.97 4.71
CA LYS A 93 -1.76 16.44 5.56
C LYS A 93 -0.99 15.28 4.88
N TYR A 94 -1.57 14.65 3.87
CA TYR A 94 -1.02 13.47 3.18
C TYR A 94 -1.83 13.18 1.91
N TRP A 95 -1.24 12.37 1.02
CA TRP A 95 -1.88 11.87 -0.19
C TRP A 95 -2.12 10.36 -0.05
N PHE A 96 -3.40 9.99 0.11
CA PHE A 96 -3.86 8.62 0.33
C PHE A 96 -3.68 7.72 -0.91
N LEU A 97 -2.99 6.58 -0.75
CA LEU A 97 -2.86 5.58 -1.80
C LEU A 97 -3.91 4.49 -1.63
N GLN A 98 -5.03 4.68 -2.33
CA GLN A 98 -6.17 3.76 -2.30
C GLN A 98 -5.78 2.28 -2.49
N GLN A 99 -4.83 1.98 -3.39
CA GLN A 99 -4.38 0.62 -3.65
C GLN A 99 -3.70 -0.04 -2.45
N LEU A 100 -2.89 0.72 -1.69
CA LEU A 100 -2.25 0.21 -0.47
C LEU A 100 -3.26 0.04 0.66
N HIS A 101 -4.25 0.93 0.74
CA HIS A 101 -5.33 0.81 1.70
C HIS A 101 -6.22 -0.41 1.43
N GLU A 102 -6.66 -0.60 0.18
CA GLU A 102 -7.47 -1.76 -0.22
C GLU A 102 -6.69 -3.06 -0.02
N CYS A 103 -5.40 -3.08 -0.34
CA CYS A 103 -4.50 -4.20 -0.02
C CYS A 103 -4.54 -4.52 1.48
N ARG A 104 -4.36 -3.52 2.34
CA ARG A 104 -4.45 -3.69 3.80
C ARG A 104 -5.81 -4.26 4.24
N GLN A 105 -6.92 -3.73 3.72
CA GLN A 105 -8.25 -4.23 4.06
C GLN A 105 -8.44 -5.71 3.68
N HIS A 106 -7.90 -6.15 2.55
CA HIS A 106 -7.93 -7.56 2.17
C HIS A 106 -7.10 -8.43 3.13
N LEU A 107 -5.93 -7.94 3.57
CA LEU A 107 -5.11 -8.65 4.57
C LEU A 107 -5.80 -8.72 5.94
N GLU A 108 -6.49 -7.65 6.36
CA GLU A 108 -7.30 -7.63 7.59
C GLU A 108 -8.45 -8.65 7.53
N ARG A 109 -9.10 -8.81 6.37
CA ARG A 109 -10.11 -9.86 6.16
C ARG A 109 -9.52 -11.27 6.19
N ALA A 110 -8.37 -11.47 5.56
CA ALA A 110 -7.65 -12.75 5.63
C ALA A 110 -7.32 -13.10 7.08
N PHE A 111 -6.85 -12.12 7.85
CA PHE A 111 -6.53 -12.27 9.27
C PHE A 111 -7.76 -12.69 10.07
N HIS A 112 -8.90 -12.03 9.84
CA HIS A 112 -10.16 -12.40 10.47
C HIS A 112 -10.58 -13.86 10.18
N TYR A 113 -10.44 -14.33 8.93
CA TYR A 113 -10.74 -15.73 8.60
C TYR A 113 -9.81 -16.73 9.29
N VAL A 114 -8.53 -16.39 9.49
CA VAL A 114 -7.61 -17.22 10.27
C VAL A 114 -8.07 -17.33 11.73
N GLU A 115 -8.49 -16.23 12.35
CA GLU A 115 -9.01 -16.22 13.73
C GLU A 115 -10.30 -17.04 13.88
N LEU A 116 -11.20 -16.99 12.89
CA LEU A 116 -12.42 -17.81 12.88
C LEU A 116 -12.11 -19.31 12.77
N THR A 117 -11.06 -19.67 12.02
CA THR A 117 -10.61 -21.06 11.87
C THR A 117 -10.10 -21.64 13.19
N ASP A 118 -9.48 -20.80 14.03
CA ASP A 118 -9.01 -21.16 15.37
C ASP A 118 -10.19 -21.40 16.36
N PHE A 119 -11.27 -20.62 16.22
CA PHE A 119 -12.47 -20.71 17.07
C PHE A 119 -13.38 -21.91 16.75
N GLU A 120 -13.48 -22.32 15.48
CA GLU A 120 -14.36 -23.42 15.04
C GLU A 120 -13.70 -24.82 15.07
N ARG A 121 -12.60 -24.98 15.83
CA ARG A 121 -11.78 -26.21 16.00
C ARG A 121 -12.48 -27.46 16.55
N ASN A 122 -13.81 -27.54 16.53
CA ASN A 122 -14.49 -28.83 16.63
C ASN A 122 -14.35 -29.54 15.28
N ILE A 123 -13.19 -30.19 15.11
CA ILE A 123 -12.68 -30.90 13.94
C ILE A 123 -13.57 -32.11 13.61
N ASP A 124 -14.78 -31.87 13.11
CA ASP A 124 -15.60 -32.90 12.48
C ASP A 124 -15.84 -32.64 10.99
N GLN A 125 -15.36 -31.52 10.43
CA GLN A 125 -15.50 -31.22 9.01
C GLN A 125 -14.23 -30.60 8.43
N LEU A 126 -13.28 -31.47 8.03
CA LEU A 126 -12.13 -31.12 7.17
C LEU A 126 -12.53 -30.18 6.01
N TYR A 127 -13.73 -30.37 5.47
CA TYR A 127 -14.33 -29.51 4.46
C TYR A 127 -14.39 -28.03 4.85
N LYS A 128 -14.79 -27.70 6.10
CA LYS A 128 -14.83 -26.31 6.58
C LYS A 128 -13.44 -25.70 6.68
N ALA A 129 -12.45 -26.47 7.14
CA ALA A 129 -11.07 -26.00 7.21
C ALA A 129 -10.53 -25.65 5.82
N ILE A 130 -10.82 -26.47 4.81
CA ILE A 130 -10.48 -26.19 3.41
C ILE A 130 -11.20 -24.92 2.91
N GLN A 131 -12.49 -24.77 3.19
CA GLN A 131 -13.24 -23.56 2.81
C GLN A 131 -12.63 -22.28 3.40
N TYR A 132 -12.19 -22.31 4.66
CA TYR A 132 -11.52 -21.15 5.26
C TYR A 132 -10.16 -20.87 4.60
N LEU A 133 -9.39 -21.91 4.26
CA LEU A 133 -8.14 -21.73 3.51
C LEU A 133 -8.40 -21.07 2.15
N ASP A 134 -9.43 -21.49 1.43
CA ASP A 134 -9.81 -20.87 0.14
C ASP A 134 -10.14 -19.38 0.33
N LEU A 135 -10.91 -19.03 1.35
CA LEU A 135 -11.24 -17.63 1.67
C LEU A 135 -10.00 -16.79 2.02
N ILE A 136 -9.06 -17.36 2.77
CA ILE A 136 -7.79 -16.71 3.13
C ILE A 136 -6.96 -16.46 1.86
N ILE A 137 -6.82 -17.47 1.00
CA ILE A 137 -6.08 -17.38 -0.26
C ILE A 137 -6.70 -16.35 -1.19
N ASP A 138 -8.03 -16.33 -1.33
CA ASP A 138 -8.75 -15.35 -2.13
C ASP A 138 -8.50 -13.92 -1.63
N CYS A 139 -8.51 -13.69 -0.32
CA CYS A 139 -8.18 -12.40 0.24
C CYS A 139 -6.73 -11.98 -0.09
N ILE A 140 -5.76 -12.90 0.02
CA ILE A 140 -4.36 -12.63 -0.31
C ILE A 140 -4.19 -12.32 -1.81
N ASN A 141 -4.86 -13.05 -2.69
CA ASN A 141 -4.84 -12.79 -4.13
C ASN A 141 -5.41 -11.42 -4.47
N ASN A 142 -6.54 -11.05 -3.86
CA ASN A 142 -7.12 -9.71 -4.03
C ASN A 142 -6.20 -8.59 -3.49
N ALA A 143 -5.49 -8.84 -2.37
CA ALA A 143 -4.50 -7.90 -1.85
C ALA A 143 -3.36 -7.68 -2.86
N LYS A 144 -2.85 -8.78 -3.44
CA LYS A 144 -1.81 -8.76 -4.48
C LYS A 144 -2.27 -8.01 -5.73
N ASP A 145 -3.48 -8.27 -6.22
CA ASP A 145 -3.98 -7.64 -7.45
C ASP A 145 -4.14 -6.12 -7.30
N ASN A 146 -4.50 -5.65 -6.10
CA ASN A 146 -4.57 -4.22 -5.82
C ASN A 146 -3.22 -3.52 -5.94
N ILE A 147 -2.09 -4.18 -5.65
CA ILE A 147 -0.76 -3.56 -5.71
C ILE A 147 0.00 -3.84 -7.01
N LEU A 148 -0.36 -4.90 -7.73
CA LEU A 148 0.37 -5.33 -8.93
C LEU A 148 0.18 -4.38 -10.12
N LEU A 149 -1.04 -3.86 -10.30
CA LEU A 149 -1.38 -3.03 -11.46
C LEU A 149 -2.04 -1.71 -11.03
N PRO A 150 -1.52 -0.55 -11.45
CA PRO A 150 -2.18 0.74 -11.22
C PRO A 150 -3.59 0.78 -11.83
N LYS A 151 -4.55 1.31 -11.08
CA LYS A 151 -5.92 1.51 -11.59
C LYS A 151 -5.90 2.55 -12.72
N LYS A 152 -6.49 2.20 -13.87
CA LYS A 152 -6.64 3.12 -15.01
C LYS A 152 -7.57 4.28 -14.61
N LYS A 153 -7.09 5.52 -14.77
CA LYS A 153 -7.88 6.75 -14.59
C LYS A 153 -7.84 7.57 -15.87
N ARG A 154 -8.94 8.24 -16.21
CA ARG A 154 -8.95 9.19 -17.33
C ARG A 154 -8.20 10.45 -16.94
N ILE A 155 -7.67 11.17 -17.93
CA ILE A 155 -6.92 12.41 -17.69
C ILE A 155 -7.74 13.45 -16.92
N ASP A 156 -9.04 13.54 -17.21
CA ASP A 156 -9.94 14.48 -16.52
C ASP A 156 -10.15 14.11 -15.05
N ASP A 157 -10.13 12.81 -14.74
CA ASP A 157 -10.21 12.34 -13.34
C ASP A 157 -8.93 12.68 -12.58
N LEU A 158 -7.78 12.58 -13.23
CA LEU A 158 -6.49 13.01 -12.65
C LEU A 158 -6.45 14.51 -12.40
N ARG A 159 -6.94 15.33 -13.34
CA ARG A 159 -6.99 16.80 -13.21
C ARG A 159 -7.89 17.25 -12.06
N ARG A 160 -8.98 16.53 -11.81
CA ARG A 160 -9.93 16.82 -10.71
C ARG A 160 -9.54 16.17 -9.39
N ASN A 161 -8.56 15.28 -9.39
CA ASN A 161 -8.16 14.55 -8.19
C ASN A 161 -7.43 15.49 -7.22
N LYS A 162 -8.14 15.90 -6.17
CA LYS A 162 -7.58 16.67 -5.06
C LYS A 162 -6.96 15.79 -3.97
N ASN A 163 -7.09 14.47 -4.11
CA ASN A 163 -6.94 13.41 -3.11
C ASN A 163 -7.37 13.87 -1.70
N THR A 164 -8.67 13.74 -1.43
CA THR A 164 -9.29 13.90 -0.10
C THR A 164 -8.65 13.01 0.96
#